data_AF-A0A5S9M515-F1
#
_entry.id   AF-A0A5S9M515-F1
#
_cell.length_a   1.000
_cell.length_b   1.000
_cell.length_c   1.000
_cell.angle_alpha   90.00
_cell.angle_beta   90.00
_cell.angle_gamma   90.00
#
_symmetry.space_group_name_H-M   'P 1'
#
loop_
_entity.id
_entity.type
_entity.pdbx_description
1 polymer ?
#
loop_
_entity_poly.entity_id
_entity_poly.type
_entity_poly.pdbx_seq_one_letter_code
_entity_poly.pdbx_strand_id
1 'polypeptide(L)'
;MNPKDGKPVVTPSQDMVLGNYYLTLERKGAIGEGMVFKDTDEALLAYQNGYVHLHTRVAVAASSLKNVTFTDEQRSKLLITTVGKLIFNEILPESFPYMNEPTKSNIEEKNA
;
A
#
# COMPACT_ATOMS: atom_id res chain seq x y z
N MET A 1 -14.84 -21.65 -2.81
CA MET A 1 -15.94 -20.90 -3.49
C MET A 1 -17.26 -21.39 -2.93
N ASN A 2 -18.21 -20.50 -2.62
CA ASN A 2 -19.52 -20.92 -2.08
C ASN A 2 -20.40 -21.34 -3.26
N PRO A 3 -20.92 -22.58 -3.29
CA PRO A 3 -21.67 -23.09 -4.45
C PRO A 3 -22.93 -22.29 -4.80
N LYS A 4 -23.51 -21.55 -3.85
CA LYS A 4 -24.76 -20.79 -4.06
C LYS A 4 -24.56 -19.44 -4.75
N ASP A 5 -23.52 -18.70 -4.39
CA ASP A 5 -23.39 -17.28 -4.76
C ASP A 5 -22.04 -16.92 -5.40
N GLY A 6 -21.16 -17.91 -5.63
CA GLY A 6 -19.84 -17.71 -6.26
C GLY A 6 -18.81 -16.93 -5.44
N LYS A 7 -19.20 -16.44 -4.25
CA LYS A 7 -18.32 -15.67 -3.36
C LYS A 7 -17.23 -16.55 -2.72
N PRO A 8 -16.08 -15.98 -2.35
CA PRO A 8 -15.05 -16.69 -1.58
C PRO A 8 -15.65 -17.22 -0.27
N VAL A 9 -15.38 -18.50 0.05
CA VAL A 9 -15.80 -19.14 1.32
C VAL A 9 -14.85 -18.77 2.46
N VAL A 10 -13.60 -18.49 2.13
CA VAL A 10 -12.56 -18.09 3.08
C VAL A 10 -12.47 -16.58 3.11
N THR A 11 -13.31 -15.97 3.94
CA THR A 11 -13.17 -14.54 4.28
C THR A 11 -12.32 -14.40 5.54
N PRO A 12 -11.46 -13.37 5.63
CA PRO A 12 -10.63 -13.16 6.80
C PRO A 12 -11.47 -12.96 8.07
N SER A 13 -10.97 -13.47 9.20
CA SER A 13 -11.55 -13.30 10.54
C SER A 13 -11.40 -11.87 11.05
N GLN A 14 -12.11 -11.56 12.13
CA GLN A 14 -12.19 -10.23 12.73
C GLN A 14 -10.80 -9.61 13.01
N ASP A 15 -9.88 -10.37 13.57
CA ASP A 15 -8.53 -9.88 13.92
C ASP A 15 -7.70 -9.56 12.67
N MET A 16 -7.84 -10.38 11.62
CA MET A 16 -7.17 -10.11 10.36
C MET A 16 -7.72 -8.85 9.70
N VAL A 17 -9.04 -8.63 9.76
CA VAL A 17 -9.65 -7.39 9.25
C VAL A 17 -9.14 -6.17 10.04
N LEU A 18 -9.12 -6.26 11.37
CA LEU A 18 -8.66 -5.16 12.22
C LEU A 18 -7.18 -4.84 12.00
N GLY A 19 -6.33 -5.87 11.85
CA GLY A 19 -4.91 -5.69 11.56
C GLY A 19 -4.65 -4.98 10.23
N ASN A 20 -5.32 -5.40 9.16
CA ASN A 20 -5.20 -4.74 7.86
C ASN A 20 -5.75 -3.31 7.88
N TYR A 21 -6.86 -3.08 8.61
CA TYR A 21 -7.41 -1.74 8.80
C TYR A 21 -6.43 -0.82 9.53
N TYR A 22 -5.84 -1.28 10.64
CA TYR A 22 -4.84 -0.52 11.39
C TYR A 22 -3.62 -0.23 10.52
N LEU A 23 -3.08 -1.25 9.84
CA LEU A 23 -1.90 -1.12 8.99
C LEU A 23 -2.07 -0.05 7.90
N THR A 24 -3.26 0.05 7.30
CA THR A 24 -3.53 0.98 6.20
C THR A 24 -4.08 2.35 6.64
N LEU A 25 -4.21 2.57 7.95
CA LEU A 25 -4.70 3.83 8.52
C LEU A 25 -3.70 4.97 8.24
N GLU A 26 -4.23 6.15 7.95
CA GLU A 26 -3.44 7.37 7.76
C GLU A 26 -3.67 8.36 8.91
N ARG A 27 -2.60 8.97 9.44
CA ARG A 27 -2.68 9.99 10.49
C ARG A 27 -1.94 11.25 10.07
N LYS A 28 -2.63 12.39 10.14
CA LYS A 28 -2.01 13.71 9.99
C LYS A 28 -1.15 14.03 11.22
N GLY A 29 -0.03 14.70 11.02
CA GLY A 29 0.90 15.10 12.08
C GLY A 29 1.69 13.93 12.68
N ALA A 30 1.80 12.81 11.99
CA ALA A 30 2.61 11.69 12.43
C ALA A 30 4.11 12.00 12.28
N ILE A 31 4.94 11.36 13.11
CA ILE A 31 6.40 11.55 13.09
C ILE A 31 6.94 11.20 11.70
N GLY A 32 7.78 12.08 11.14
CA GLY A 32 8.39 11.91 9.83
C GLY A 32 7.44 12.15 8.65
N GLU A 33 6.33 12.85 8.85
CA GLU A 33 5.42 13.23 7.76
C GLU A 33 6.14 14.05 6.69
N GLY A 34 5.95 13.67 5.42
CA GLY A 34 6.58 14.32 4.28
C GLY A 34 8.00 13.85 3.96
N MET A 35 8.54 12.86 4.69
CA MET A 35 9.81 12.23 4.33
C MET A 35 9.71 11.56 2.96
N VAL A 36 10.81 11.64 2.20
CA VAL A 36 10.95 11.02 0.88
C VAL A 36 11.96 9.89 0.99
N PHE A 37 11.57 8.71 0.51
CA PHE A 37 12.39 7.51 0.50
C PHE A 37 12.69 7.06 -0.93
N LYS A 38 13.86 6.46 -1.12
CA LYS A 38 14.29 5.86 -2.38
C LYS A 38 13.47 4.62 -2.70
N ASP A 39 13.25 3.76 -1.71
CA ASP A 39 12.58 2.47 -1.85
C ASP A 39 11.87 2.06 -0.55
N THR A 40 11.17 0.92 -0.61
CA THR A 40 10.43 0.39 0.55
C THR A 40 11.36 -0.04 1.68
N ASP A 41 12.56 -0.54 1.36
CA ASP A 41 13.53 -0.99 2.36
C ASP A 41 14.02 0.18 3.22
N GLU A 42 14.27 1.34 2.61
CA GLU A 42 14.65 2.55 3.34
C GLU A 42 13.52 3.05 4.25
N ALA A 43 12.27 3.03 3.77
CA ALA A 43 11.10 3.37 4.57
C ALA A 43 10.93 2.42 5.77
N LEU A 44 11.19 1.12 5.57
CA LEU A 44 11.12 0.11 6.63
C LEU A 44 12.26 0.28 7.65
N LEU A 45 13.47 0.61 7.19
CA LEU A 45 14.59 0.93 8.07
C LEU A 45 14.31 2.18 8.92
N ALA A 46 13.73 3.21 8.32
CA ALA A 46 13.30 4.41 9.05
C ALA A 46 12.23 4.08 10.09
N TYR A 47 11.31 3.17 9.78
CA TYR A 47 10.30 2.68 10.72
C TYR A 47 10.93 1.91 11.89
N GLN A 48 11.88 1.00 11.61
CA GLN A 48 12.60 0.23 12.63
C GLN A 48 13.41 1.13 13.58
N ASN A 49 13.98 2.22 13.05
CA ASN A 49 14.71 3.21 13.85
C ASN A 49 13.79 4.22 14.57
N GLY A 50 12.46 4.15 14.37
CA GLY A 50 11.49 5.01 15.02
C GLY A 50 11.37 6.43 14.43
N TYR A 51 11.92 6.68 13.24
CA TYR A 51 11.84 7.99 12.56
C TYR A 51 10.52 8.22 11.84
N VAL A 52 9.79 7.15 11.51
CA VAL A 52 8.45 7.19 10.92
C VAL A 52 7.53 6.19 11.59
N HIS A 53 6.22 6.35 11.44
CA HIS A 53 5.20 5.38 11.88
C HIS A 53 4.51 4.74 10.67
N LEU A 54 3.87 3.59 10.86
CA LEU A 54 3.00 2.93 9.86
C LEU A 54 1.97 3.88 9.22
N HIS A 55 1.51 4.90 9.95
CA HIS A 55 0.41 5.78 9.52
C HIS A 55 0.94 7.13 9.03
N THR A 56 2.26 7.28 8.95
CA THR A 56 2.92 8.48 8.47
C THR A 56 2.81 8.54 6.96
N ARG A 57 2.39 9.70 6.44
CA ARG A 57 2.45 10.00 5.01
C ARG A 57 3.87 10.29 4.57
N VAL A 58 4.31 9.57 3.55
CA VAL A 58 5.65 9.61 3.00
C VAL A 58 5.56 9.60 1.48
N ALA A 59 6.63 9.99 0.81
CA ALA A 59 6.76 9.83 -0.63
C ALA A 59 7.82 8.77 -0.94
N VAL A 60 7.57 7.92 -1.94
CA VAL A 60 8.54 6.94 -2.43
C VAL A 60 8.70 7.10 -3.95
N ALA A 61 9.87 6.79 -4.49
CA ALA A 61 10.02 6.71 -5.95
C ALA A 61 9.10 5.62 -6.53
N ALA A 62 8.19 5.96 -7.43
CA ALA A 62 7.28 4.97 -8.00
C ALA A 62 8.03 3.88 -8.80
N SER A 63 9.19 4.22 -9.36
CA SER A 63 10.08 3.29 -10.07
C SER A 63 10.69 2.20 -9.20
N SER A 64 10.80 2.39 -7.87
CA SER A 64 11.38 1.39 -6.98
C SER A 64 10.37 0.34 -6.52
N LEU A 65 9.07 0.56 -6.77
CA LEU A 65 8.02 -0.40 -6.47
C LEU A 65 7.97 -1.50 -7.54
N LYS A 66 7.87 -2.76 -7.09
CA LYS A 66 7.72 -3.95 -7.95
C LYS A 66 6.29 -4.07 -8.49
N ASN A 67 5.83 -3.03 -9.17
CA ASN A 67 4.50 -3.00 -9.75
C ASN A 67 4.60 -2.74 -11.26
N VAL A 68 4.05 -3.66 -12.06
CA VAL A 68 4.09 -3.56 -13.53
C VAL A 68 2.97 -2.70 -14.10
N THR A 69 1.97 -2.31 -13.30
CA THR A 69 0.83 -1.51 -13.74
C THR A 69 1.13 -0.02 -13.86
N PHE A 70 2.28 0.46 -13.33
CA PHE A 70 2.67 1.86 -13.49
C PHE A 70 3.12 2.15 -14.91
N THR A 71 2.57 3.22 -15.50
CA THR A 71 3.03 3.77 -16.78
C THR A 71 4.44 4.35 -16.66
N ASP A 72 5.16 4.50 -17.77
CA ASP A 72 6.52 5.06 -17.77
C ASP A 72 6.56 6.48 -17.17
N GLU A 73 5.53 7.29 -17.44
CA GLU A 73 5.40 8.61 -16.83
C GLU A 73 5.22 8.52 -15.31
N GLN A 74 4.42 7.56 -14.82
CA GLN A 74 4.21 7.36 -13.39
C GLN A 74 5.50 6.88 -12.70
N ARG A 75 6.30 6.01 -13.34
CA ARG A 75 7.58 5.54 -12.80
C ARG A 75 8.58 6.68 -12.55
N SER A 76 8.51 7.75 -13.33
CA SER A 76 9.37 8.93 -13.16
C SER A 76 8.96 9.86 -12.00
N LYS A 77 7.82 9.60 -11.35
CA LYS A 77 7.25 10.45 -10.30
C LYS A 77 7.44 9.84 -8.91
N LEU A 78 7.23 10.69 -7.90
CA LEU A 78 7.10 10.26 -6.51
C LEU A 78 5.65 9.86 -6.24
N LEU A 79 5.45 8.69 -5.62
CA LEU A 79 4.17 8.23 -5.13
C LEU A 79 4.00 8.65 -3.67
N ILE A 80 2.93 9.39 -3.37
CA ILE A 80 2.53 9.73 -2.01
C ILE A 80 1.73 8.56 -1.43
N THR A 81 2.19 8.02 -0.30
CA THR A 81 1.58 6.86 0.36
C THR A 81 1.87 6.90 1.86
N THR A 82 1.64 5.79 2.58
CA THR A 82 2.04 5.61 3.98
C THR A 82 2.92 4.38 4.12
N VAL A 83 3.73 4.33 5.19
CA VAL A 83 4.60 3.17 5.47
C VAL A 83 3.81 1.87 5.56
N GLY A 84 2.64 1.87 6.19
CA GLY A 84 1.82 0.67 6.31
C GLY A 84 1.19 0.24 4.97
N LYS A 85 0.79 1.18 4.11
CA LYS A 85 0.34 0.85 2.74
C LYS A 85 1.47 0.30 1.87
N LEU A 86 2.71 0.74 2.07
CA LEU A 86 3.87 0.12 1.40
C LEU A 86 3.96 -1.37 1.76
N ILE A 87 3.95 -1.69 3.05
CA ILE A 87 3.99 -3.08 3.55
C ILE A 87 2.79 -3.89 3.03
N PHE A 88 1.59 -3.31 3.04
CA PHE A 88 0.39 -3.99 2.55
C PHE A 88 0.47 -4.35 1.06
N ASN A 89 1.12 -3.54 0.23
CA ASN A 89 1.23 -3.82 -1.20
C ASN A 89 2.29 -4.88 -1.53
N GLU A 90 3.20 -5.21 -0.62
CA GLU A 90 4.22 -6.25 -0.86
C GLU A 90 3.65 -7.67 -0.91
N ILE A 91 2.52 -7.90 -0.24
CA ILE A 91 1.84 -9.21 -0.25
C ILE A 91 0.98 -9.41 -1.51
N LEU A 92 0.75 -8.36 -2.30
CA LEU A 92 -0.05 -8.42 -3.51
C LEU A 92 0.82 -8.83 -4.71
N PRO A 93 0.25 -9.50 -5.72
CA PRO A 93 0.97 -9.81 -6.96
C PRO A 93 1.44 -8.53 -7.66
N GLU A 94 2.60 -8.58 -8.33
CA GLU A 94 3.18 -7.43 -9.06
C GLU A 94 2.28 -6.90 -10.19
N SER A 95 1.39 -7.75 -10.71
CA SER A 95 0.40 -7.43 -11.74
C SER A 95 -0.86 -6.75 -11.19
N PHE A 96 -0.97 -6.61 -9.87
CA PHE A 96 -2.11 -5.98 -9.22
C PHE A 96 -1.88 -4.45 -9.10
N PRO A 97 -2.88 -3.61 -9.39
CA PRO A 97 -2.76 -2.16 -9.22
C PRO A 97 -2.36 -1.78 -7.79
N TYR A 98 -1.53 -0.76 -7.64
CA TYR A 98 -1.11 -0.29 -6.32
C TYR A 98 -2.31 0.22 -5.52
N MET A 99 -2.57 -0.40 -4.38
CA MET A 99 -3.71 -0.09 -3.52
C MET A 99 -3.38 1.08 -2.60
N ASN A 100 -3.73 2.30 -3.02
CA ASN A 100 -3.56 3.50 -2.21
C ASN A 100 -4.86 3.99 -1.57
N GLU A 101 -6.00 3.78 -2.24
CA GLU A 101 -7.33 4.19 -1.77
C GLU A 101 -8.29 3.00 -1.73
N PRO A 102 -9.23 2.97 -0.77
CA PRO A 102 -10.24 1.91 -0.67
C PRO A 102 -11.40 2.14 -1.65
N THR A 103 -11.11 2.35 -2.93
CA THR A 103 -12.11 2.59 -3.99
C THR A 103 -12.28 1.38 -4.90
N LYS A 104 -13.50 1.19 -5.42
CA LYS A 104 -13.79 0.10 -6.38
C LYS A 104 -12.98 0.21 -7.66
N SER A 105 -12.65 1.42 -8.09
CA SER A 105 -11.83 1.70 -9.26
C SER A 105 -10.47 1.00 -9.19
N ASN A 106 -9.83 0.97 -8.02
CA ASN A 106 -8.54 0.27 -7.84
C ASN A 106 -8.63 -1.25 -7.98
N ILE A 107 -9.83 -1.82 -7.89
CA ILE A 107 -10.11 -3.27 -7.94
C ILE A 107 -10.66 -3.68 -9.32
N GLU A 108 -11.49 -2.82 -9.92
CA GLU A 108 -12.29 -3.13 -11.12
C GLU A 108 -11.68 -2.58 -12.41
N GLU A 109 -10.95 -1.46 -12.35
CA GLU A 109 -10.34 -0.87 -13.55
C GLU A 109 -8.91 -1.38 -13.68
N LYS A 110 -8.71 -2.32 -14.62
CA LYS A 110 -7.41 -2.43 -15.30
C LYS A 110 -7.16 -1.07 -15.93
N ASN A 111 -6.30 -0.26 -15.31
CA ASN A 111 -5.74 0.91 -15.97
C ASN A 111 -5.19 0.43 -17.32
N ALA A 112 -5.88 0.84 -18.39
CA ALA A 112 -5.57 0.54 -19.77
C ALA A 112 -4.34 1.33 -20.22
#